data_AF-A0A380H5Z3-F1
#
_entry.id   AF-A0A380H5Z3-F1
#
_cell.length_a   1.000
_cell.length_b   1.000
_cell.length_c   1.000
_cell.angle_alpha   90.00
_cell.angle_beta   90.00
_cell.angle_gamma   90.00
#
_symmetry.space_group_name_H-M   'P 1'
#
loop_
_entity.id
_entity.type
_entity.pdbx_description
1 polymer ?
#
loop_
_entity_poly.entity_id
_entity_poly.type
_entity_poly.pdbx_seq_one_letter_code
_entity_poly.pdbx_strand_id
1 'polypeptide(L)'
;MPNVDEINLLNVPSPCMTIKNVIKLRDKINQRAHTHRYDGYVITHGTDTLEETVFLLDLLLDINEPVVITGAMRSSNEIGSDGLYNFISAIRVASSKDASQKGVMVVFNDEIHTGRTHVEY
;
A
#
# COMPACT_ATOMS: atom_id res chain seq x y z
N MET A 1 3.52 -20.36 -1.56
CA MET A 1 3.95 -19.06 -0.99
C MET A 1 3.86 -18.03 -2.09
N PRO A 2 3.41 -16.80 -1.81
CA PRO A 2 3.37 -15.74 -2.82
C PRO A 2 4.79 -15.49 -3.34
N ASN A 3 4.94 -15.30 -4.65
CA ASN A 3 6.19 -14.85 -5.24
C ASN A 3 6.24 -13.32 -5.10
N VAL A 4 7.28 -12.79 -4.47
CA VAL A 4 7.38 -11.37 -4.12
C VAL A 4 8.59 -10.75 -4.81
N ASP A 5 8.33 -9.76 -5.66
CA ASP A 5 9.36 -8.92 -6.26
C ASP A 5 9.45 -7.58 -5.51
N GLU A 6 10.57 -7.33 -4.85
CA GLU A 6 10.80 -6.12 -4.05
C GLU A 6 11.32 -4.95 -4.91
N ILE A 7 10.78 -3.75 -4.69
CA ILE A 7 11.24 -2.51 -5.33
C ILE A 7 11.38 -1.41 -4.28
N ASN A 8 12.61 -0.97 -4.02
CA ASN A 8 12.86 0.23 -3.22
C ASN A 8 12.77 1.48 -4.12
N LEU A 9 11.59 2.11 -4.17
CA LEU A 9 11.35 3.28 -5.03
C LEU A 9 11.68 4.60 -4.33
N LEU A 10 11.29 4.72 -3.06
CA LEU A 10 11.42 5.91 -2.25
C LEU A 10 11.85 5.50 -0.84
N ASN A 11 12.72 6.31 -0.23
CA ASN A 11 13.09 6.17 1.16
C ASN A 11 13.02 7.56 1.81
N VAL A 12 11.81 7.97 2.15
CA VAL A 12 11.50 9.27 2.75
C VAL A 12 10.54 9.07 3.93
N PRO A 13 10.66 9.86 5.01
CA PRO A 13 9.63 9.90 6.06
C PRO A 13 8.28 10.31 5.48
N SER A 14 7.16 9.79 6.03
CA SER A 14 5.81 10.14 5.57
C SER A 14 5.55 11.66 5.57
N PRO A 15 5.98 12.46 6.58
CA PRO A 15 5.81 13.92 6.51
C PRO A 15 6.51 14.60 5.32
N CYS A 16 7.48 13.93 4.70
CA CYS A 16 8.18 14.41 3.51
C CYS A 16 7.58 13.85 2.20
N MET A 17 6.46 13.13 2.28
CA MET A 17 5.76 12.61 1.12
C MET A 17 5.11 13.78 0.35
N THR A 18 5.50 13.94 -0.91
CA THR A 18 4.96 15.00 -1.77
C THR A 18 4.08 14.42 -2.86
N ILE A 19 3.22 15.25 -3.47
CA ILE A 19 2.43 14.84 -4.65
C ILE A 19 3.33 14.29 -5.76
N LYS A 20 4.53 14.84 -5.96
CA LYS A 20 5.51 14.31 -6.94
C LYS A 20 5.94 12.88 -6.62
N ASN A 21 6.06 12.53 -5.33
CA ASN A 21 6.37 11.17 -4.90
C ASN A 21 5.20 10.22 -5.16
N VAL A 22 3.96 10.65 -4.90
CA VAL A 22 2.76 9.87 -5.19
C VAL A 22 2.60 9.63 -6.70
N ILE A 23 2.86 10.65 -7.52
CA ILE A 23 2.90 10.55 -8.99
C ILE A 23 3.95 9.51 -9.43
N LYS A 24 5.15 9.49 -8.83
CA LYS A 24 6.16 8.47 -9.11
C LYS A 24 5.70 7.06 -8.72
N LEU A 25 5.01 6.89 -7.59
CA LEU A 25 4.40 5.61 -7.20
C LEU A 25 3.40 5.14 -8.25
N ARG A 26 2.45 6.01 -8.64
CA ARG A 26 1.46 5.73 -9.68
C ARG A 26 2.14 5.31 -11.00
N ASP A 27 3.12 6.08 -11.46
CA ASP A 27 3.83 5.77 -12.71
C ASP A 27 4.52 4.40 -12.65
N LYS A 28 5.10 4.07 -11.49
CA LYS A 28 5.75 2.78 -11.30
C LYS A 28 4.77 1.62 -11.32
N ILE A 29 3.62 1.78 -10.65
CA ILE A 29 2.56 0.77 -10.61
C ILE A 29 2.00 0.54 -12.02
N ASN A 30 1.63 1.61 -12.74
CA ASN A 30 1.13 1.51 -14.11
C ASN A 30 2.15 0.86 -15.05
N GLN A 31 3.43 1.24 -14.95
CA GLN A 31 4.50 0.60 -15.71
C GLN A 31 4.53 -0.91 -15.46
N ARG A 32 4.41 -1.34 -14.19
CA ARG A 32 4.43 -2.76 -13.84
C ARG A 32 3.17 -3.48 -14.31
N ALA A 33 1.98 -2.89 -14.14
CA ALA A 33 0.72 -3.48 -14.60
C ALA A 33 0.70 -3.74 -16.10
N HIS A 34 1.34 -2.89 -16.90
CA HIS A 34 1.41 -3.07 -18.35
C HIS A 34 2.50 -4.04 -18.82
N THR A 35 3.59 -4.18 -18.06
CA THR A 35 4.77 -4.97 -18.49
C THR A 35 4.86 -6.34 -17.83
N HIS A 36 4.24 -6.51 -16.67
CA HIS A 36 4.28 -7.71 -15.84
C HIS A 36 2.86 -7.99 -15.34
N ARG A 37 2.51 -9.27 -15.19
CA ARG A 37 1.21 -9.67 -14.62
C ARG A 37 1.41 -9.99 -13.15
N TYR A 38 1.41 -8.96 -12.30
CA TYR A 38 1.34 -9.15 -10.85
C TYR A 38 -0.10 -9.36 -10.42
N ASP A 39 -0.33 -10.21 -9.42
CA ASP A 39 -1.66 -10.43 -8.85
C ASP A 39 -2.11 -9.25 -7.97
N GLY A 40 -1.17 -8.40 -7.50
CA GLY A 40 -1.43 -7.23 -6.67
C GLY A 40 -0.15 -6.49 -6.29
N TYR A 41 -0.30 -5.34 -5.64
CA TYR A 41 0.79 -4.47 -5.20
C TYR A 41 0.68 -4.16 -3.70
N VAL A 42 1.80 -4.20 -2.98
CA VAL A 42 1.88 -3.78 -1.57
C VAL A 42 2.86 -2.61 -1.46
N ILE A 43 2.45 -1.54 -0.78
CA ILE A 43 3.26 -0.35 -0.53
C ILE A 43 3.44 -0.22 0.99
N THR A 44 4.68 -0.25 1.45
CA THR A 44 5.03 0.10 2.83
C THR A 44 5.16 1.62 2.96
N HIS A 45 4.44 2.21 3.90
CA HIS A 45 4.37 3.66 4.08
C HIS A 45 4.36 4.03 5.57
N GLY A 46 4.88 5.21 5.92
CA GLY A 46 4.73 5.77 7.27
C GLY A 46 3.31 6.26 7.52
N THR A 47 2.83 6.25 8.76
CA THR A 47 1.40 6.48 9.06
C THR A 47 0.96 7.94 8.92
N ASP A 48 1.84 8.91 9.19
CA ASP A 48 1.48 10.33 9.33
C ASP A 48 0.78 10.96 8.11
N THR A 49 1.06 10.47 6.90
CA THR A 49 0.48 10.99 5.65
C THR A 49 -0.02 9.88 4.73
N LEU A 50 -0.35 8.73 5.34
CA LEU A 50 -0.74 7.53 4.62
C LEU A 50 -2.09 7.76 3.93
N GLU A 51 -3.05 8.37 4.63
CA GLU A 51 -4.40 8.62 4.10
C GLU A 51 -4.39 9.48 2.84
N GLU A 52 -3.59 10.55 2.79
CA GLU A 52 -3.47 11.42 1.63
C GLU A 52 -2.86 10.68 0.44
N THR A 53 -1.87 9.83 0.71
CA THR A 53 -1.23 9.00 -0.33
C THR A 53 -2.21 7.98 -0.90
N VAL A 54 -2.98 7.32 -0.04
CA VAL A 54 -4.03 6.38 -0.42
C VAL A 54 -5.09 7.07 -1.27
N PHE A 55 -5.61 8.20 -0.79
CA PHE A 55 -6.64 8.97 -1.48
C PHE A 55 -6.18 9.42 -2.88
N LEU A 56 -4.97 9.96 -2.98
CA LEU A 56 -4.41 10.38 -4.26
C LEU A 56 -4.19 9.18 -5.20
N LEU A 57 -3.71 8.04 -4.72
CA LEU A 57 -3.54 6.85 -5.56
C LEU A 57 -4.88 6.28 -6.02
N ASP A 58 -5.92 6.26 -5.18
CA ASP A 58 -7.27 5.80 -5.55
C ASP A 58 -7.88 6.62 -6.68
N LEU A 59 -7.54 7.92 -6.76
CA LEU A 59 -7.97 8.81 -7.83
C LEU A 59 -7.13 8.69 -9.11
N LEU A 60 -5.85 8.34 -8.98
CA LEU A 60 -4.87 8.41 -10.07
C LEU A 60 -4.63 7.07 -10.77
N LEU A 61 -4.99 5.95 -10.14
CA LEU A 61 -4.81 4.60 -10.68
C LEU A 61 -6.08 4.15 -11.40
N ASP A 62 -5.90 3.56 -12.58
CA ASP A 62 -6.96 2.94 -13.38
C ASP A 62 -6.51 1.52 -13.76
N ILE A 63 -6.44 0.66 -12.75
CA ILE A 63 -6.02 -0.74 -12.86
C ILE A 63 -6.98 -1.64 -12.06
N ASN A 64 -7.04 -2.93 -12.41
CA ASN A 64 -7.94 -3.89 -11.75
C ASN A 64 -7.27 -4.66 -10.62
N GLU A 65 -5.93 -4.72 -10.65
CA GLU A 65 -5.09 -5.33 -9.65
C GLU A 65 -5.22 -4.58 -8.31
N PRO A 66 -5.36 -5.28 -7.18
CA PRO A 66 -5.42 -4.66 -5.86
C PRO A 66 -4.12 -3.93 -5.54
N VAL A 67 -4.26 -2.72 -4.97
CA VAL A 67 -3.15 -1.95 -4.40
C VAL A 67 -3.40 -1.80 -2.91
N VAL A 68 -2.53 -2.36 -2.10
CA VAL A 68 -2.64 -2.36 -0.64
C VAL A 68 -1.52 -1.52 -0.05
N ILE A 69 -1.87 -0.58 0.83
CA ILE A 69 -0.93 0.24 1.57
C ILE A 69 -0.93 -0.21 3.02
N THR A 70 0.24 -0.33 3.62
CA THR A 70 0.40 -0.77 4.99
C THR A 70 1.62 -0.10 5.64
N GLY A 71 1.71 -0.19 6.95
CA GLY A 71 2.79 0.40 7.74
C GLY A 71 2.82 -0.18 9.15
N ALA A 72 3.43 0.56 10.06
CA ALA A 72 3.51 0.20 11.47
C ALA A 72 3.36 1.47 12.30
N MET A 73 2.62 1.37 13.40
CA MET A 73 2.57 2.44 14.40
C MET A 73 3.74 2.38 15.36
N ARG A 74 4.26 1.17 15.59
CA ARG A 74 5.39 0.92 16.47
C ARG A 74 6.61 0.57 15.65
N SER A 75 7.75 1.10 16.06
CA SER A 75 9.04 0.77 15.48
C SER A 75 9.29 -0.75 15.53
N SER A 76 10.05 -1.26 14.57
CA SER A 76 10.38 -2.69 14.47
C SER A 76 11.09 -3.24 15.71
N ASN A 77 11.74 -2.36 16.48
CA ASN A 77 12.48 -2.71 17.69
C ASN A 77 11.65 -2.59 18.99
N GLU A 78 10.40 -2.12 18.89
CA GLU A 78 9.52 -1.98 20.05
C GLU A 78 8.77 -3.29 20.34
N ILE A 79 8.55 -3.55 21.63
CA ILE A 79 7.70 -4.66 22.06
C ILE A 79 6.28 -4.42 21.53
N GLY A 80 5.73 -5.42 20.85
CA GLY A 80 4.43 -5.31 20.21
C GLY A 80 4.45 -4.61 18.86
N SER A 81 5.60 -4.60 18.16
CA SER A 81 5.67 -4.12 16.77
C SER A 81 4.64 -4.85 15.88
N ASP A 82 3.86 -4.06 15.16
CA ASP A 82 2.77 -4.47 14.29
C ASP A 82 3.20 -4.57 12.81
N GLY A 83 4.38 -4.05 12.45
CA GLY A 83 4.80 -3.91 11.06
C GLY A 83 4.89 -5.23 10.28
N LEU A 84 5.50 -6.28 10.86
CA LEU A 84 5.59 -7.58 10.18
C LEU A 84 4.21 -8.22 10.01
N TYR A 85 3.34 -8.06 11.01
CA TYR A 85 2.00 -8.60 10.98
C TYR A 85 1.14 -7.92 9.92
N ASN A 86 1.10 -6.58 9.95
CA ASN A 86 0.40 -5.76 8.96
C ASN A 86 0.91 -6.06 7.54
N PHE A 87 2.23 -6.23 7.36
CA PHE A 87 2.82 -6.56 6.06
C PHE A 87 2.38 -7.94 5.53
N ILE A 88 2.35 -8.98 6.39
CA ILE A 88 1.86 -10.30 6.01
C ILE A 88 0.37 -10.24 5.63
N SER A 89 -0.45 -9.53 6.42
CA SER A 89 -1.87 -9.35 6.13
C SER A 89 -2.08 -8.58 4.81
N ALA A 90 -1.28 -7.54 4.55
CA ALA A 90 -1.32 -6.80 3.29
C ALA A 90 -1.00 -7.67 2.07
N ILE A 91 0.02 -8.54 2.15
CA ILE A 91 0.34 -9.50 1.08
C ILE A 91 -0.82 -10.47 0.84
N ARG A 92 -1.46 -10.96 1.90
CA ARG A 92 -2.62 -11.87 1.77
C ARG A 92 -3.79 -11.18 1.07
N VAL A 93 -4.08 -9.93 1.44
CA VAL A 93 -5.14 -9.13 0.80
C VAL A 93 -4.78 -8.85 -0.66
N ALA A 94 -3.56 -8.42 -0.96
CA ALA A 94 -3.11 -8.15 -2.33
C ALA A 94 -3.10 -9.40 -3.21
N SER A 95 -3.01 -10.60 -2.63
CA SER A 95 -3.08 -11.87 -3.37
C SER A 95 -4.50 -12.44 -3.49
N SER A 96 -5.50 -11.78 -2.89
CA SER A 96 -6.88 -12.25 -2.89
C SER A 96 -7.62 -11.83 -4.15
N LYS A 97 -8.36 -12.76 -4.77
CA LYS A 97 -9.22 -12.44 -5.91
C LYS A 97 -10.36 -11.49 -5.54
N ASP A 98 -10.83 -11.54 -4.29
CA ASP A 98 -11.93 -10.71 -3.80
C ASP A 98 -11.53 -9.23 -3.61
N ALA A 99 -10.21 -8.97 -3.60
CA ALA A 99 -9.64 -7.63 -3.51
C ALA A 99 -9.56 -6.91 -4.87
N SER A 100 -9.77 -7.63 -5.98
CA SER A 100 -9.75 -7.03 -7.31
C SER A 100 -10.86 -5.97 -7.47
N GLN A 101 -10.54 -4.88 -8.16
CA GLN A 101 -11.46 -3.75 -8.41
C GLN A 101 -12.01 -3.08 -7.13
N LYS A 102 -11.35 -3.24 -5.98
CA LYS A 102 -11.71 -2.55 -4.73
C LYS A 102 -11.02 -1.19 -4.55
N GLY A 103 -10.26 -0.74 -5.56
CA GLY A 103 -9.45 0.47 -5.48
C GLY A 103 -8.22 0.27 -4.61
N VAL A 104 -7.73 1.37 -4.04
CA VAL A 104 -6.60 1.35 -3.09
C VAL A 104 -7.12 1.06 -1.69
N MET A 105 -6.54 0.05 -1.05
CA MET A 105 -6.90 -0.39 0.30
C MET A 105 -5.79 -0.11 1.29
N VAL A 106 -6.16 -0.02 2.56
CA VAL A 106 -5.24 0.08 3.70
C VAL A 106 -5.44 -1.12 4.61
N VAL A 107 -4.34 -1.74 5.05
CA VAL A 107 -4.38 -2.88 5.96
C VAL A 107 -3.53 -2.59 7.19
N PHE A 108 -4.21 -2.54 8.34
CA PHE A 108 -3.64 -2.40 9.68
C PHE A 108 -4.47 -3.24 10.65
N ASN A 109 -3.82 -3.89 11.62
CA ASN A 109 -4.49 -4.55 12.75
C ASN A 109 -5.65 -5.49 12.35
N ASP A 110 -5.46 -6.26 11.27
CA ASP A 110 -6.47 -7.15 10.64
C ASP A 110 -7.71 -6.49 10.05
N GLU A 111 -7.76 -5.16 9.98
CA GLU A 111 -8.82 -4.43 9.32
C GLU A 111 -8.40 -4.03 7.89
N ILE A 112 -9.39 -4.00 6.99
CA ILE A 112 -9.22 -3.59 5.59
C ILE A 112 -10.09 -2.35 5.37
N HIS A 113 -9.44 -1.25 5.01
CA HIS A 113 -10.10 0.02 4.76
C HIS A 113 -9.95 0.43 3.30
N THR A 114 -10.90 1.19 2.76
CA THR A 114 -10.84 1.71 1.38
C THR A 114 -10.45 3.19 1.39
N GLY A 115 -9.71 3.63 0.39
CA GLY A 115 -9.19 5.00 0.29
C GLY A 115 -10.22 6.13 0.21
N ARG A 116 -11.52 5.81 0.13
CA ARG A 116 -12.63 6.77 0.08
C ARG A 116 -13.28 7.04 1.44
N THR A 117 -12.90 6.27 2.45
CA THR A 117 -13.38 6.39 3.84
C THR A 117 -12.23 6.93 4.68
N HIS A 118 -12.49 8.00 5.45
CA HIS A 118 -11.55 8.50 6.45
C HIS A 118 -11.40 7.48 7.58
N VAL A 119 -10.17 7.17 7.98
CA VAL A 119 -9.89 6.17 9.00
C VAL A 119 -8.68 6.63 9.80
N GLU A 120 -8.90 7.02 11.06
CA GLU A 120 -7.80 7.09 12.02
C GLU A 120 -7.35 5.65 12.31
N TYR A 121 -6.14 5.31 11.89
CA TYR A 121 -5.53 4.01 12.17
C TYR A 121 -5.05 3.98 13.61
#